data_AF-A0A7W7RLJ0-F1
#
_entry.id   AF-A0A7W7RLJ0-F1
#
_cell.length_a   1.000
_cell.length_b   1.000
_cell.length_c   1.000
_cell.angle_alpha   90.00
_cell.angle_beta   90.00
_cell.angle_gamma   90.00
#
_symmetry.space_group_name_H-M   'P 1'
#
loop_
_entity.id
_entity.type
_entity.pdbx_description
1 polymer ?
#
loop_
_entity_poly.entity_id
_entity_poly.type
_entity_poly.pdbx_seq_one_letter_code
_entity_poly.pdbx_strand_id
1 'polypeptide(L)'
;MYSFPPIAAAIGAAFTVVMTLTDVFSPVLGGTAAAAAIVVLTIIVRMALLPLSVAQVRGEKARMRLQPKMRELQRKHAKNRERLAREQQRLFADEGVSPLAGCLPMLAQTPVFITLYGLFISATIAGAPNALLTHTLGGVSLGATLTETLSAGLGADALVFVALLTLVAGTAWASRRFLTLPALAGSSGDAPAVPGAKLMSFLPYGTVAVASFVPLAAGVYLATTTAWTVAERLALRQLVTG
;
A
#
# COMPACT_ATOMS: atom_id res chain seq x y z
N MET A 1 11.88 -7.33 16.67
CA MET A 1 12.03 -6.58 15.41
C MET A 1 11.97 -5.07 15.65
N TYR A 2 10.97 -4.54 16.37
CA TYR A 2 10.87 -3.11 16.69
C TYR A 2 11.91 -2.58 17.70
N SER A 3 12.64 -3.48 18.37
CA SER A 3 13.78 -3.15 19.25
C SER A 3 15.09 -2.93 18.50
N PHE A 4 15.14 -3.17 17.18
CA PHE A 4 16.32 -2.88 16.38
C PHE A 4 16.53 -1.35 16.31
N PRO A 5 17.71 -0.80 16.68
CA PRO A 5 17.85 0.63 16.94
C PRO A 5 17.43 1.56 15.79
N PRO A 6 17.77 1.29 14.52
CA PRO A 6 17.29 2.09 13.40
C PRO A 6 15.76 2.10 13.23
N ILE A 7 15.10 0.96 13.45
CA ILE A 7 13.64 0.86 13.34
C ILE A 7 12.97 1.57 14.51
N ALA A 8 13.49 1.41 15.73
CA ALA A 8 13.01 2.10 16.91
C ALA A 8 13.13 3.63 16.77
N ALA A 9 14.27 4.11 16.26
CA ALA A 9 14.49 5.52 16.00
C ALA A 9 13.52 6.07 14.95
N ALA A 10 13.28 5.31 13.87
CA ALA A 10 12.30 5.70 12.85
C ALA A 10 10.87 5.77 13.40
N ILE A 11 10.47 4.82 14.26
CA ILE A 11 9.16 4.84 14.93
C ILE A 11 9.05 6.05 15.86
N GLY A 12 10.09 6.33 16.66
CA GLY A 12 10.14 7.50 17.54
C GLY A 12 10.04 8.81 16.77
N ALA A 13 10.78 8.95 15.66
CA ALA A 13 10.70 10.12 14.80
C ALA A 13 9.30 10.29 14.19
N ALA A 14 8.71 9.20 13.67
CA ALA A 14 7.35 9.21 13.13
C ALA A 14 6.33 9.60 14.20
N PHE A 15 6.43 9.04 15.41
CA PHE A 15 5.59 9.38 16.55
C PHE A 15 5.67 10.87 16.89
N THR A 16 6.89 11.42 17.02
CA THR A 16 7.08 12.85 17.29
C THR A 16 6.42 13.71 16.23
N VAL A 17 6.59 13.36 14.94
CA VAL A 17 5.94 14.11 13.84
C VAL A 17 4.42 14.02 13.90
N VAL A 18 3.85 12.84 14.19
CA VAL A 18 2.37 12.72 14.32
C VAL A 18 1.86 13.54 15.50
N MET A 19 2.53 13.49 16.66
CA MET A 19 2.10 14.23 17.83
C MET A 19 2.21 15.74 17.63
N THR A 20 3.29 16.24 17.02
CA THR A 20 3.41 17.67 16.72
C THR A 20 2.35 18.13 15.72
N LEU A 21 2.06 17.33 14.68
CA LEU A 21 0.94 17.62 13.77
C LEU A 21 -0.42 17.59 14.49
N THR A 22 -0.59 16.68 15.44
CA THR A 22 -1.81 16.57 16.25
C THR A 22 -2.02 17.83 17.07
N ASP A 23 -0.97 18.35 17.73
CA ASP A 23 -1.04 19.58 18.52
C ASP A 23 -1.39 20.79 17.63
N VAL A 24 -0.80 20.86 16.44
CA VAL A 24 -1.08 21.91 15.45
C VAL A 24 -2.53 21.86 14.96
N PHE A 25 -3.10 20.66 14.78
CA PHE A 25 -4.47 20.48 14.28
C PHE A 25 -5.54 20.52 15.37
N SER A 26 -5.17 20.27 16.63
CA SER A 26 -6.06 20.26 17.79
C SER A 26 -7.01 21.47 17.88
N PRO A 27 -6.57 22.73 17.72
CA PRO A 27 -7.48 23.89 17.84
C PRO A 27 -8.57 23.95 16.77
N VAL A 28 -8.38 23.29 15.62
CA VAL A 28 -9.32 23.34 14.49
C VAL A 28 -10.15 22.06 14.37
N LEU A 29 -9.50 20.90 14.55
CA LEU A 29 -10.09 19.58 14.30
C LEU A 29 -10.50 18.85 15.59
N GLY A 30 -10.14 19.39 16.76
CA GLY A 30 -10.46 18.83 18.06
C GLY A 30 -10.03 17.36 18.18
N GLY A 31 -10.97 16.50 18.59
CA GLY A 31 -10.72 15.07 18.78
C GLY A 31 -10.16 14.38 17.53
N THR A 32 -10.53 14.82 16.33
CA THR A 32 -10.09 14.18 15.07
C THR A 32 -8.69 14.57 14.59
N ALA A 33 -8.02 15.49 15.30
CA ALA A 33 -6.71 16.01 14.93
C ALA A 33 -5.64 14.92 14.74
N ALA A 34 -5.64 13.89 15.59
CA ALA A 34 -4.66 12.80 15.51
C ALA A 34 -4.87 11.93 14.26
N ALA A 35 -6.12 11.66 13.88
CA ALA A 35 -6.42 10.95 12.63
C ALA A 35 -5.98 11.78 11.41
N ALA A 36 -6.22 13.10 11.43
CA ALA A 36 -5.74 13.99 10.38
C ALA A 36 -4.21 14.05 10.31
N ALA A 37 -3.51 14.05 11.45
CA ALA A 37 -2.06 13.97 11.51
C ALA A 37 -1.50 12.68 10.89
N ILE A 38 -2.15 11.54 11.11
CA ILE A 38 -1.80 10.27 10.45
C ILE A 38 -1.96 10.38 8.93
N VAL A 39 -3.07 10.96 8.45
CA VAL A 39 -3.32 11.18 7.01
C VAL A 39 -2.22 12.05 6.40
N VAL A 40 -1.88 13.18 7.04
CA VAL A 40 -0.87 14.11 6.57
C VAL A 40 0.52 13.48 6.58
N LEU A 41 0.92 12.79 7.65
CA LEU A 41 2.19 12.06 7.68
C LEU A 41 2.27 11.05 6.53
N THR A 42 1.18 10.32 6.29
CA THR A 42 1.12 9.33 5.20
C THR A 42 1.34 9.99 3.85
N ILE A 43 0.70 11.14 3.60
CA ILE A 43 0.86 11.91 2.37
C ILE A 43 2.30 12.44 2.22
N ILE A 44 2.90 12.97 3.29
CA ILE A 44 4.30 13.44 3.28
C ILE A 44 5.26 12.31 2.89
N VAL A 45 5.13 11.14 3.54
CA VAL A 45 5.96 9.97 3.23
C VAL A 45 5.75 9.54 1.78
N ARG A 46 4.50 9.52 1.31
CA ARG A 46 4.18 9.17 -0.08
C ARG A 46 4.75 10.15 -1.10
N MET A 47 4.73 11.45 -0.81
CA MET A 47 5.37 12.46 -1.65
C MET A 47 6.89 12.29 -1.70
N ALA A 48 7.54 11.97 -0.57
CA ALA A 48 8.97 11.68 -0.54
C ALA A 48 9.34 10.43 -1.37
N LEU A 49 8.43 9.47 -1.48
CA LEU A 49 8.59 8.25 -2.29
C LEU A 49 8.18 8.43 -3.76
N LEU A 50 7.62 9.57 -4.14
CA LEU A 50 7.18 9.85 -5.51
C LEU A 50 8.25 9.60 -6.60
N PRO A 51 9.52 10.00 -6.47
CA PRO A 51 10.53 9.71 -7.50
C PRO A 51 10.72 8.20 -7.70
N LEU A 52 10.61 7.43 -6.62
CA LEU A 52 10.65 5.98 -6.69
C LEU A 52 9.40 5.43 -7.39
N SER A 53 8.20 5.93 -7.06
CA SER A 53 6.95 5.56 -7.74
C SER A 53 7.03 5.81 -9.26
N VAL A 54 7.62 6.94 -9.67
CA VAL A 54 7.86 7.26 -11.09
C VAL A 54 8.78 6.21 -11.74
N ALA A 55 9.88 5.85 -11.09
CA ALA A 55 10.79 4.82 -11.58
C ALA A 55 10.10 3.46 -11.72
N GLN A 56 9.22 3.10 -10.79
CA GLN A 56 8.43 1.87 -10.84
C GLN A 56 7.47 1.85 -12.03
N VAL A 57 6.69 2.92 -12.25
CA VAL A 57 5.75 3.02 -13.37
C VAL A 57 6.48 2.93 -14.71
N ARG A 58 7.65 3.57 -14.84
CA ARG A 58 8.51 3.46 -16.03
C ARG A 58 8.99 2.01 -16.25
N GLY A 59 9.43 1.33 -15.18
CA GLY A 59 9.84 -0.07 -15.22
C GLY A 59 8.69 -1.02 -15.59
N GLU A 60 7.50 -0.82 -15.04
CA GLU A 60 6.29 -1.57 -15.40
C GLU A 60 5.96 -1.39 -16.89
N LYS A 61 6.02 -0.16 -17.42
CA LYS A 61 5.79 0.15 -18.84
C LYS A 61 6.81 -0.53 -19.76
N ALA A 62 8.10 -0.47 -19.42
CA ALA A 62 9.15 -1.12 -20.19
C ALA A 62 8.94 -2.65 -20.26
N ARG A 63 8.48 -3.27 -19.18
CA ARG A 63 8.13 -4.70 -19.16
C ARG A 63 6.90 -5.02 -20.00
N MET A 64 5.87 -4.18 -19.97
CA MET A 64 4.68 -4.36 -20.81
C MET A 64 5.06 -4.33 -22.30
N ARG A 65 6.01 -3.47 -22.71
CA ARG A 65 6.55 -3.44 -24.07
C ARG A 65 7.29 -4.73 -24.46
N LEU A 66 7.96 -5.38 -23.51
CA LEU A 66 8.69 -6.64 -23.72
C LEU A 66 7.79 -7.88 -23.74
N GLN A 67 6.61 -7.80 -23.13
CA GLN A 67 5.68 -8.92 -23.03
C GLN A 67 5.39 -9.66 -24.37
N PRO A 68 5.16 -8.99 -25.52
CA PRO A 68 4.97 -9.70 -26.80
C PRO A 68 6.22 -10.48 -27.24
N LYS A 69 7.42 -9.90 -27.11
CA LYS A 69 8.69 -10.59 -27.44
C LYS A 69 8.93 -11.78 -26.52
N MET A 70 8.63 -11.63 -25.23
CA MET A 70 8.67 -12.73 -24.28
C MET A 70 7.72 -13.87 -24.66
N ARG A 71 6.51 -13.56 -25.17
CA ARG A 71 5.55 -14.58 -25.63
C ARG A 71 6.06 -15.33 -26.85
N GLU A 72 6.63 -14.62 -27.82
CA GLU A 72 7.22 -15.26 -29.00
C GLU A 72 8.35 -16.22 -28.61
N LEU A 73 9.19 -15.79 -27.68
CA LEU A 73 10.29 -16.61 -27.17
C LEU A 73 9.80 -17.85 -26.40
N GLN A 74 8.74 -17.69 -25.58
CA GLN A 74 8.06 -18.81 -24.92
C GLN A 74 7.50 -19.82 -25.91
N ARG A 75 6.92 -19.37 -27.04
CA ARG A 75 6.44 -20.26 -28.11
C ARG A 75 7.60 -20.96 -28.82
N LYS A 76 8.67 -20.23 -29.19
CA LYS A 76 9.85 -20.76 -29.88
C LYS A 76 10.63 -21.81 -29.06
N HIS A 77 10.68 -21.64 -27.74
CA HIS A 77 11.50 -22.50 -26.86
C HIS A 77 10.68 -23.26 -25.80
N ALA A 78 9.37 -23.47 -26.03
CA ALA A 78 8.48 -24.16 -25.09
C ALA A 78 9.00 -25.53 -24.61
N LYS A 79 9.71 -26.26 -25.48
CA LYS A 79 10.25 -27.60 -25.19
C LYS A 79 11.65 -27.59 -24.56
N ASN A 80 12.30 -26.43 -24.44
CA ASN A 80 13.66 -26.33 -23.91
C ASN A 80 13.76 -25.19 -22.88
N ARG A 81 13.53 -25.53 -21.61
CA ARG A 81 13.52 -24.57 -20.49
C ARG A 81 14.86 -23.86 -20.29
N GLU A 82 15.98 -24.56 -20.50
CA GLU A 82 17.31 -23.95 -20.35
C GLU A 82 17.55 -22.89 -21.42
N ARG A 83 17.23 -23.20 -22.68
CA ARG A 83 17.35 -22.25 -23.79
C ARG A 83 16.38 -21.09 -23.64
N LEU A 84 15.15 -21.35 -23.20
CA LEU A 84 14.17 -20.32 -22.87
C LEU A 84 14.72 -19.34 -21.83
N ALA A 85 15.29 -19.84 -20.72
CA ALA A 85 15.82 -18.99 -19.66
C ALA A 85 16.99 -18.11 -20.15
N ARG A 86 17.91 -18.68 -20.94
CA ARG A 86 19.05 -17.93 -21.51
C ARG A 86 18.58 -16.83 -22.46
N GLU A 87 17.68 -17.14 -23.37
CA GLU A 87 17.18 -16.16 -24.33
C GLU A 87 16.31 -15.09 -23.66
N GLN A 88 15.59 -15.42 -22.57
CA GLN A 88 14.87 -14.43 -21.78
C GLN A 88 15.83 -13.45 -21.12
N GLN A 89 16.92 -13.94 -20.53
CA GLN A 89 17.96 -13.10 -19.93
C GLN A 89 18.61 -12.19 -20.98
N ARG A 90 18.92 -12.71 -22.17
CA ARG A 90 19.44 -11.93 -23.30
C ARG A 90 18.46 -10.83 -23.73
N LEU A 91 17.19 -11.17 -23.93
CA LEU A 91 16.16 -10.19 -24.28
C LEU A 91 16.04 -9.06 -23.26
N PHE A 92 16.10 -9.37 -21.96
CA PHE A 92 16.09 -8.35 -20.91
C PHE A 92 17.35 -7.46 -20.94
N ALA A 93 18.52 -8.05 -21.19
CA ALA A 93 19.79 -7.33 -21.29
C ALA A 93 19.85 -6.42 -22.53
N ASP A 94 19.46 -6.94 -23.70
CA ASP A 94 19.47 -6.24 -24.99
C ASP A 94 18.52 -5.03 -24.97
N GLU A 95 17.42 -5.12 -24.22
CA GLU A 95 16.43 -4.05 -24.09
C GLU A 95 16.68 -3.15 -22.88
N GLY A 96 17.74 -3.41 -22.11
CA GLY A 96 18.12 -2.61 -20.94
C GLY A 96 17.09 -2.63 -19.82
N VAL A 97 16.24 -3.67 -19.72
CA VAL A 97 15.17 -3.76 -18.72
C VAL A 97 15.54 -4.72 -17.60
N SER A 98 15.53 -4.23 -16.36
CA SER A 98 15.86 -5.06 -15.19
C SER A 98 14.73 -6.05 -14.81
N PRO A 99 15.06 -7.34 -14.58
CA PRO A 99 14.13 -8.34 -14.04
C PRO A 99 13.76 -8.09 -12.56
N LEU A 100 14.39 -7.11 -11.89
CA LEU A 100 14.05 -6.70 -10.52
C LEU A 100 13.22 -5.41 -10.44
N ALA A 101 13.02 -4.70 -11.56
CA ALA A 101 12.24 -3.46 -11.58
C ALA A 101 10.82 -3.60 -10.99
N GLY A 102 10.24 -4.81 -11.03
CA GLY A 102 8.91 -5.10 -10.45
C GLY A 102 8.90 -5.42 -8.94
N CYS A 103 10.03 -5.76 -8.32
CA CYS A 103 10.11 -6.03 -6.87
C CYS A 103 10.69 -4.86 -6.07
N LEU A 104 11.30 -3.88 -6.76
CA LEU A 104 11.75 -2.61 -6.20
C LEU A 104 10.69 -1.89 -5.33
N PRO A 105 9.38 -1.88 -5.68
CA PRO A 105 8.36 -1.30 -4.82
C PRO A 105 8.26 -1.94 -3.45
N MET A 106 8.32 -3.26 -3.42
CA MET A 106 8.14 -4.02 -2.18
C MET A 106 9.32 -3.79 -1.24
N LEU A 107 10.54 -3.76 -1.77
CA LEU A 107 11.74 -3.53 -0.98
C LEU A 107 11.75 -2.14 -0.32
N ALA A 108 11.39 -1.09 -1.06
CA ALA A 108 11.38 0.26 -0.51
C ALA A 108 10.19 0.53 0.41
N GLN A 109 9.04 -0.11 0.16
CA GLN A 109 7.86 0.02 1.01
C GLN A 109 8.00 -0.72 2.34
N THR A 110 8.80 -1.79 2.39
CA THR A 110 8.93 -2.65 3.57
C THR A 110 9.40 -1.88 4.81
N PRO A 111 10.48 -1.06 4.78
CA PRO A 111 10.89 -0.23 5.91
C PRO A 111 9.79 0.71 6.39
N VAL A 112 9.12 1.41 5.47
CA VAL A 112 8.04 2.35 5.81
C VAL A 112 6.86 1.63 6.46
N PHE A 113 6.49 0.46 5.92
CA PHE A 113 5.44 -0.37 6.48
C PHE A 113 5.78 -0.84 7.90
N ILE A 114 7.01 -1.32 8.14
CA ILE A 114 7.46 -1.74 9.46
C ILE A 114 7.39 -0.57 10.46
N THR A 115 7.86 0.61 10.07
CA THR A 115 7.82 1.80 10.93
C THR A 115 6.40 2.23 11.26
N LEU A 116 5.54 2.39 10.27
CA LEU A 116 4.17 2.87 10.50
C LEU A 116 3.30 1.82 11.18
N TYR A 117 3.46 0.54 10.84
CA TYR A 117 2.74 -0.51 11.54
C TYR A 117 3.17 -0.56 13.02
N GLY A 118 4.48 -0.52 13.29
CA GLY A 118 5.01 -0.43 14.66
C GLY A 118 4.44 0.75 15.44
N LEU A 119 4.33 1.93 14.82
CA LEU A 119 3.71 3.11 15.43
C LEU A 119 2.27 2.87 15.92
N PHE A 120 1.48 2.06 15.22
CA PHE A 120 0.07 1.83 15.54
C PHE A 120 -0.19 0.62 16.43
N ILE A 121 0.76 -0.32 16.56
CA ILE A 121 0.59 -1.52 17.39
C ILE A 121 1.46 -1.50 18.65
N SER A 122 2.49 -0.67 18.71
CA SER A 122 3.37 -0.59 19.88
C SER A 122 2.68 0.17 21.00
N ALA A 123 2.46 -0.52 22.13
CA ALA A 123 1.92 0.10 23.35
C ALA A 123 2.88 1.12 23.96
N THR A 124 4.19 0.98 23.71
CA THR A 124 5.22 1.89 24.19
C THR A 124 6.15 2.33 23.06
N ILE A 125 6.53 3.61 23.07
CA ILE A 125 7.45 4.22 22.12
C ILE A 125 8.50 4.99 22.93
N ALA A 126 9.78 4.70 22.68
CA ALA A 126 10.91 5.28 23.41
C ALA A 126 10.81 5.17 24.95
N GLY A 127 10.19 4.09 25.45
CA GLY A 127 10.02 3.84 26.89
C GLY A 127 8.80 4.51 27.54
N ALA A 128 8.04 5.32 26.79
CA ALA A 128 6.80 5.94 27.27
C ALA A 128 5.55 5.27 26.66
N PRO A 129 4.38 5.34 27.32
CA PRO A 129 3.12 4.91 26.74
C PRO A 129 2.81 5.64 25.44
N ASN A 130 2.28 4.91 24.45
CA ASN A 130 1.94 5.48 23.16
C ASN A 130 0.65 6.31 23.23
N ALA A 131 0.79 7.60 23.50
CA ALA A 131 -0.32 8.55 23.61
C ALA A 131 -1.14 8.67 22.32
N LEU A 132 -0.57 8.36 21.15
CA LEU A 132 -1.30 8.40 19.88
C LEU A 132 -2.53 7.48 19.91
N LEU A 133 -2.40 6.33 20.56
CA LEU A 133 -3.47 5.32 20.61
C LEU A 133 -4.61 5.71 21.55
N THR A 134 -4.46 6.74 22.39
CA THR A 134 -5.54 7.21 23.27
C THR A 134 -6.34 8.36 22.67
N HIS A 135 -5.84 9.01 21.62
CA HIS A 135 -6.62 9.96 20.84
C HIS A 135 -7.79 9.26 20.13
N THR A 136 -8.81 10.03 19.77
CA THR A 136 -10.06 9.48 19.23
C THR A 136 -10.32 9.90 17.80
N LEU A 137 -11.18 9.16 17.11
CA LEU A 137 -11.79 9.54 15.85
C LEU A 137 -13.29 9.23 15.96
N GLY A 138 -14.12 10.27 15.95
CA GLY A 138 -15.56 10.10 16.15
C GLY A 138 -15.92 9.46 17.49
N GLY A 139 -15.15 9.73 18.56
CA GLY A 139 -15.36 9.15 19.89
C GLY A 139 -14.62 7.83 20.12
N VAL A 140 -14.16 7.16 19.07
CA VAL A 140 -13.49 5.87 19.15
C VAL A 140 -11.99 6.03 19.27
N SER A 141 -11.38 5.35 20.23
CA SER A 141 -9.92 5.34 20.40
C SER A 141 -9.21 4.85 19.13
N LEU A 142 -8.14 5.56 18.75
CA LEU A 142 -7.29 5.19 17.60
C LEU A 142 -6.60 3.83 17.78
N GLY A 143 -6.42 3.39 19.03
CA GLY A 143 -5.92 2.06 19.36
C GLY A 143 -6.98 0.96 19.33
N ALA A 144 -8.27 1.30 19.29
CA ALA A 144 -9.35 0.32 19.34
C ALA A 144 -9.39 -0.54 18.07
N THR A 145 -9.86 -1.78 18.22
CA THR A 145 -10.11 -2.69 17.11
C THR A 145 -11.61 -2.84 16.82
N LEU A 146 -11.93 -3.32 15.62
CA LEU A 146 -13.31 -3.60 15.24
C LEU A 146 -13.96 -4.60 16.20
N THR A 147 -13.23 -5.66 16.58
CA THR A 147 -13.74 -6.72 17.46
C THR A 147 -14.13 -6.19 18.83
N GLU A 148 -13.28 -5.35 19.44
CA GLU A 148 -13.58 -4.70 20.72
C GLU A 148 -14.83 -3.83 20.62
N THR A 149 -14.92 -3.02 19.56
CA THR A 149 -16.05 -2.11 19.34
C THR A 149 -17.36 -2.87 19.15
N LEU A 150 -17.36 -3.92 18.32
CA LEU A 150 -18.55 -4.75 18.10
C LEU A 150 -18.95 -5.54 19.35
N SER A 151 -17.97 -5.97 20.15
CA SER A 151 -18.24 -6.68 21.41
C SER A 151 -18.89 -5.79 22.47
N ALA A 152 -18.64 -4.47 22.41
CA ALA A 152 -19.28 -3.48 23.27
C ALA A 152 -20.71 -3.10 22.80
N GLY A 153 -21.07 -3.41 21.56
CA GLY A 153 -22.41 -3.21 20.99
C GLY A 153 -22.41 -2.50 19.63
N LEU A 154 -23.58 -2.41 19.00
CA LEU A 154 -23.77 -1.72 17.71
C LEU A 154 -24.14 -0.24 17.91
N GLY A 155 -23.28 0.49 18.61
CA GLY A 155 -23.43 1.92 18.88
C GLY A 155 -22.89 2.83 17.77
N ALA A 156 -22.87 4.15 18.03
CA ALA A 156 -22.29 5.15 17.13
C ALA A 156 -20.81 4.86 16.79
N ASP A 157 -20.09 4.26 17.73
CA ASP A 157 -18.69 3.85 17.58
C ASP A 157 -18.49 2.84 16.44
N ALA A 158 -19.44 1.92 16.25
CA ALA A 158 -19.41 0.95 15.15
C ALA A 158 -19.55 1.63 13.78
N LEU A 159 -20.25 2.78 13.70
CA LEU A 159 -20.38 3.55 12.46
C LEU A 159 -19.04 4.11 11.98
N VAL A 160 -18.12 4.44 12.90
CA VAL A 160 -16.77 4.91 12.54
C VAL A 160 -16.01 3.81 11.80
N PHE A 161 -16.06 2.57 12.30
CA PHE A 161 -15.45 1.43 11.62
C PHE A 161 -16.15 1.08 10.31
N VAL A 162 -17.48 1.15 10.25
CA VAL A 162 -18.23 0.93 8.99
C VAL A 162 -17.83 1.98 7.94
N ALA A 163 -17.73 3.26 8.32
CA ALA A 163 -17.27 4.33 7.44
C ALA A 163 -15.83 4.09 6.96
N LEU A 164 -14.95 3.63 7.86
CA LEU A 164 -13.57 3.30 7.50
C LEU A 164 -13.48 2.11 6.54
N LEU A 165 -14.19 1.01 6.82
CA LEU A 165 -14.16 -0.19 5.98
C LEU A 165 -14.81 0.06 4.61
N THR A 166 -15.85 0.86 4.55
CA THR A 166 -16.45 1.28 3.26
C THR A 166 -15.48 2.13 2.46
N LEU A 167 -14.73 3.04 3.11
CA LEU A 167 -13.66 3.80 2.44
C LEU A 167 -12.55 2.88 1.90
N VAL A 168 -12.05 1.94 2.71
CA VAL A 168 -11.02 0.96 2.29
C VAL A 168 -11.55 0.04 1.18
N ALA A 169 -12.81 -0.38 1.25
CA ALA A 169 -13.44 -1.17 0.19
C ALA A 169 -13.59 -0.37 -1.11
N GLY A 170 -13.88 0.94 -1.02
CA GLY A 170 -13.92 1.86 -2.15
C GLY A 170 -12.56 2.00 -2.83
N THR A 171 -11.48 2.15 -2.06
CA THR A 171 -10.11 2.22 -2.62
C THR A 171 -9.66 0.88 -3.20
N ALA A 172 -9.99 -0.24 -2.54
CA ALA A 172 -9.73 -1.58 -3.07
C ALA A 172 -10.48 -1.84 -4.38
N TRP A 173 -11.74 -1.44 -4.45
CA TRP A 173 -12.54 -1.51 -5.68
C TRP A 173 -11.93 -0.66 -6.79
N ALA A 174 -11.55 0.59 -6.51
CA ALA A 174 -10.93 1.47 -7.50
C ALA A 174 -9.59 0.92 -7.99
N SER A 175 -8.75 0.41 -7.07
CA SER A 175 -7.50 -0.27 -7.39
C SER A 175 -7.73 -1.48 -8.31
N ARG A 176 -8.73 -2.30 -8.00
CA ARG A 176 -9.10 -3.43 -8.85
C ARG A 176 -9.56 -2.97 -10.23
N ARG A 177 -10.48 -2.00 -10.27
CA ARG A 177 -11.14 -1.54 -11.50
C ARG A 177 -10.19 -0.87 -12.47
N PHE A 178 -9.28 -0.03 -11.96
CA PHE A 178 -8.43 0.84 -12.78
C PHE A 178 -6.98 0.35 -12.89
N LEU A 179 -6.47 -0.42 -11.92
CA LEU A 179 -5.08 -0.86 -11.93
C LEU A 179 -4.95 -2.34 -12.31
N THR A 180 -5.63 -3.24 -11.59
CA THR A 180 -5.41 -4.68 -11.75
C THR A 180 -6.12 -5.28 -12.96
N LEU A 181 -7.39 -4.93 -13.21
CA LEU A 181 -8.15 -5.46 -14.35
C LEU A 181 -7.52 -5.07 -15.70
N PRO A 182 -7.13 -3.81 -15.95
CA PRO A 182 -6.46 -3.45 -17.20
C PRO A 182 -5.10 -4.14 -17.39
N ALA A 183 -4.34 -4.34 -16.31
CA ALA A 183 -3.08 -5.06 -16.36
C ALA A 183 -3.27 -6.53 -16.76
N LEU A 184 -4.33 -7.18 -16.24
CA LEU A 184 -4.73 -8.54 -16.62
C LEU A 184 -5.25 -8.59 -18.07
N ALA A 185 -6.00 -7.59 -18.52
CA ALA A 185 -6.48 -7.49 -19.90
C ALA A 185 -5.33 -7.40 -20.92
N GLY A 186 -4.31 -6.59 -20.65
CA GLY A 186 -3.10 -6.54 -21.50
C GLY A 186 -2.34 -7.88 -21.55
N SER A 187 -2.46 -8.69 -20.51
CA SER A 187 -1.85 -10.02 -20.45
C SER A 187 -2.62 -11.11 -21.22
N SER A 188 -3.86 -10.86 -21.67
CA SER A 188 -4.81 -11.86 -22.19
C SER A 188 -5.05 -11.80 -23.71
N GLY A 189 -3.98 -11.75 -24.52
CA GLY A 189 -4.04 -12.14 -25.94
C GLY A 189 -4.18 -13.67 -26.09
N ASP A 190 -3.66 -14.27 -27.18
CA ASP A 190 -3.53 -15.73 -27.41
C ASP A 190 -2.61 -16.48 -26.39
N ALA A 191 -2.57 -16.02 -25.15
CA ALA A 191 -1.87 -16.64 -24.05
C ALA A 191 -2.78 -17.66 -23.35
N PRO A 192 -2.25 -18.79 -22.86
CA PRO A 192 -2.99 -19.66 -21.95
C PRO A 192 -3.50 -18.84 -20.77
N ALA A 193 -4.74 -19.08 -20.35
CA ALA A 193 -5.31 -18.42 -19.18
C ALA A 193 -4.35 -18.55 -18.00
N VAL A 194 -3.91 -17.43 -17.43
CA VAL A 194 -3.03 -17.45 -16.25
C VAL A 194 -3.80 -18.13 -15.12
N PRO A 195 -3.36 -19.31 -14.63
CA PRO A 195 -4.05 -19.98 -13.55
C PRO A 195 -4.14 -19.04 -12.35
N GLY A 196 -5.35 -18.84 -11.82
CA GLY A 196 -5.57 -17.95 -10.69
C GLY A 196 -5.70 -16.45 -11.03
N ALA A 197 -5.78 -16.03 -12.30
CA ALA A 197 -6.02 -14.62 -12.66
C ALA A 197 -7.26 -14.01 -11.98
N LYS A 198 -8.34 -14.79 -11.85
CA LYS A 198 -9.54 -14.38 -11.10
C LYS A 198 -9.21 -14.11 -9.63
N LEU A 199 -8.46 -15.00 -8.99
CA LEU A 199 -8.04 -14.85 -7.59
C LEU A 199 -7.11 -13.63 -7.42
N MET A 200 -6.15 -13.44 -8.33
CA MET A 200 -5.27 -12.27 -8.34
C MET A 200 -6.06 -10.95 -8.47
N SER A 201 -7.18 -10.94 -9.20
CA SER A 201 -8.02 -9.76 -9.32
C SER A 201 -8.64 -9.32 -7.99
N PHE A 202 -8.77 -10.22 -7.01
CA PHE A 202 -9.31 -9.92 -5.68
C PHE A 202 -8.24 -9.53 -4.65
N LEU A 203 -6.95 -9.60 -5.00
CA LEU A 203 -5.85 -9.25 -4.10
C LEU A 203 -6.00 -7.86 -3.42
N PRO A 204 -6.51 -6.80 -4.09
CA PRO A 204 -6.76 -5.52 -3.43
C PRO A 204 -7.76 -5.59 -2.27
N TYR A 205 -8.74 -6.50 -2.28
CA TYR A 205 -9.69 -6.64 -1.17
C TYR A 205 -9.06 -7.26 0.09
N GLY A 206 -7.85 -7.83 -0.02
CA GLY A 206 -7.09 -8.26 1.14
C GLY A 206 -6.83 -7.11 2.13
N THR A 207 -6.75 -5.85 1.66
CA THR A 207 -6.59 -4.70 2.56
C THR A 207 -7.82 -4.45 3.42
N VAL A 208 -9.03 -4.76 2.93
CA VAL A 208 -10.27 -4.65 3.71
C VAL A 208 -10.25 -5.69 4.83
N ALA A 209 -9.85 -6.92 4.52
CA ALA A 209 -9.71 -7.97 5.53
C ALA A 209 -8.70 -7.57 6.60
N VAL A 210 -7.52 -7.07 6.22
CA VAL A 210 -6.51 -6.57 7.18
C VAL A 210 -7.06 -5.41 8.00
N ALA A 211 -7.75 -4.44 7.38
CA ALA A 211 -8.34 -3.28 8.06
C ALA A 211 -9.33 -3.69 9.16
N SER A 212 -10.02 -4.82 9.02
CA SER A 212 -10.95 -5.34 10.04
C SER A 212 -10.26 -5.90 11.30
N PHE A 213 -8.97 -6.24 11.23
CA PHE A 213 -8.24 -6.85 12.36
C PHE A 213 -7.19 -5.94 13.00
N VAL A 214 -6.90 -4.79 12.39
CA VAL A 214 -5.90 -3.84 12.89
C VAL A 214 -6.56 -2.71 13.70
N PRO A 215 -5.80 -1.99 14.53
CA PRO A 215 -6.29 -0.79 15.20
C PRO A 215 -6.80 0.27 14.22
N LEU A 216 -7.74 1.11 14.68
CA LEU A 216 -8.35 2.17 13.88
C LEU A 216 -7.32 3.08 13.20
N ALA A 217 -6.24 3.45 13.91
CA ALA A 217 -5.12 4.23 13.35
C ALA A 217 -4.48 3.57 12.11
N ALA A 218 -4.23 2.26 12.18
CA ALA A 218 -3.67 1.50 11.07
C ALA A 218 -4.67 1.39 9.91
N GLY A 219 -5.96 1.29 10.19
CA GLY A 219 -7.01 1.32 9.17
C GLY A 219 -7.08 2.67 8.43
N VAL A 220 -6.96 3.79 9.15
CA VAL A 220 -6.89 5.15 8.55
C VAL A 220 -5.66 5.28 7.63
N TYR A 221 -4.50 4.80 8.09
CA TYR A 221 -3.30 4.72 7.26
C TYR A 221 -3.53 3.87 5.99
N LEU A 222 -4.13 2.68 6.14
CA LEU A 222 -4.43 1.79 5.00
C LEU A 222 -5.38 2.44 3.99
N ALA A 223 -6.42 3.13 4.44
CA ALA A 223 -7.33 3.86 3.57
C ALA A 223 -6.58 4.96 2.79
N THR A 224 -5.81 5.78 3.50
CA THR A 224 -5.06 6.91 2.92
C THR A 224 -4.02 6.43 1.91
N THR A 225 -3.23 5.42 2.29
CA THR A 225 -2.15 4.95 1.45
C THR A 225 -2.64 4.23 0.19
N THR A 226 -3.78 3.54 0.26
CA THR A 226 -4.39 2.87 -0.89
C THR A 226 -5.06 3.88 -1.81
N ALA A 227 -5.75 4.88 -1.26
CA ALA A 227 -6.28 6.01 -2.02
C ALA A 227 -5.17 6.74 -2.79
N TRP A 228 -4.07 7.08 -2.11
CA TRP A 228 -2.89 7.69 -2.73
C TRP A 228 -2.37 6.85 -3.89
N THR A 229 -2.20 5.53 -3.67
CA THR A 229 -1.65 4.64 -4.70
C THR A 229 -2.51 4.63 -5.96
N VAL A 230 -3.84 4.67 -5.81
CA VAL A 230 -4.75 4.75 -6.96
C VAL A 230 -4.59 6.10 -7.67
N ALA A 231 -4.65 7.21 -6.94
CA ALA A 231 -4.54 8.56 -7.50
C ALA A 231 -3.19 8.77 -8.21
N GLU A 232 -2.09 8.42 -7.53
CA GLU A 232 -0.72 8.50 -8.04
C GLU A 232 -0.56 7.68 -9.33
N ARG A 233 -0.98 6.41 -9.35
CA ARG A 233 -0.85 5.58 -10.54
C ARG A 233 -1.69 6.09 -11.71
N LEU A 234 -2.88 6.65 -11.45
CA LEU A 234 -3.69 7.27 -12.49
C LEU A 234 -3.03 8.52 -13.06
N ALA A 235 -2.54 9.42 -12.21
CA ALA A 235 -1.84 10.63 -12.62
C ALA A 235 -0.53 10.32 -13.38
N LEU A 236 0.29 9.41 -12.85
CA LEU A 236 1.55 9.01 -13.49
C LEU A 236 1.34 8.29 -14.81
N ARG A 237 0.25 7.50 -14.95
CA ARG A 237 -0.10 6.91 -16.25
C ARG A 237 -0.34 8.01 -17.27
N GLN A 238 -1.18 9.01 -16.97
CA GLN A 238 -1.46 10.11 -17.89
C GLN A 238 -0.19 10.89 -18.28
N LEU A 239 0.66 11.23 -17.30
CA LEU A 239 1.87 12.02 -17.54
C LEU A 239 2.98 11.26 -18.30
N VAL A 240 3.03 9.93 -18.18
CA VAL A 240 4.05 9.09 -18.85
C VAL A 240 3.54 8.53 -20.19
N THR A 241 2.24 8.60 -20.47
CA THR A 241 1.66 8.23 -21.78
C THR A 241 1.33 9.42 -22.67
N GLY A 242 1.21 10.64 -22.11
CA GLY A 242 1.11 11.88 -22.86
C GLY A 242 2.43 12.33 -23.48
#